data_AF-A0A286GSM1-F1
#
_entry.id   AF-A0A286GSM1-F1
#
_cell.length_a   1.000
_cell.length_b   1.000
_cell.length_c   1.000
_cell.angle_alpha   90.00
_cell.angle_beta   90.00
_cell.angle_gamma   90.00
#
_symmetry.space_group_name_H-M   'P 1'
#
loop_
_entity.id
_entity.type
_entity.pdbx_description
1 polymer ?
#
loop_
_entity_poly.entity_id
_entity_poly.type
_entity_poly.pdbx_seq_one_letter_code
_entity_poly.pdbx_strand_id
1 'polypeptide(L)'
;MDTLLLCYANDRNRPLETLGNEDSDVDRLLDPRSSKNHFQKIRDSFATTESVAGKILTYQASLCLFHFSGHAGSTALQLEDATARGVGVAQLLARCPNLRLIFLNGCSTLNHVRLLADQHVKAAVIATRSPVDDYSATQFASAFYQALANQYSLQEAVEQARLRVQIKIRTDVRRIARGDLDTAPEVSPDQWYFFCPDEETANWELPTGEVTDEAPYIPNTTLRRTLFDALRLHDPTLTEQYRMKQKQTLSDEGLRSWLHEEVLQRLPFPISEPLRKLLCPHISPENKLIPVRATRDRLINYTTLLDSTVDLLMSTLLSQIRDWLQSADPVIARVDAATHQLVEELITNGWSNWQTDRIVTSVRPLRAFLEQQHTPHFIDELTTWLDQFQQETQLEGSLQFLYTLKERLTQPNGIGNVAALCQVGEEHLSELIKHMGFWARYRLESFKNIRAIRFYRQQPAYRHEMVVLRTSQSYRTDEMYFQEIQFADLWDCQSVLLVKITRQLREGTVTEELQAKGFLNLSPFLIDKNVFFKSDNAVFDLYSFHSGESDRLRFKHVARPEDTGLFVGPVDEELWAKQDFGVLREQFQSLRTLLGLPQVLPTTATTNTNDLDPSELSRI
;
A
#
# COMPACT_ATOMS: atom_id res chain seq x y z
N MET A 1 12.34 -3.49 -28.55
CA MET A 1 11.27 -3.04 -27.63
C MET A 1 9.92 -3.47 -28.17
N ASP A 2 9.07 -4.06 -27.33
CA ASP A 2 7.73 -4.52 -27.70
C ASP A 2 6.78 -3.34 -27.98
N THR A 3 5.86 -3.50 -28.93
CA THR A 3 4.94 -2.44 -29.38
C THR A 3 3.48 -2.82 -29.13
N LEU A 4 2.73 -1.89 -28.55
CA LEU A 4 1.27 -1.95 -28.36
C LEU A 4 0.63 -0.98 -29.36
N LEU A 5 -0.20 -1.48 -30.26
CA LEU A 5 -0.95 -0.66 -31.23
C LEU A 5 -2.40 -0.56 -30.79
N LEU A 6 -2.86 0.66 -30.48
CA LEU A 6 -4.21 0.97 -30.03
C LEU A 6 -4.90 1.80 -31.12
N CYS A 7 -5.91 1.24 -31.77
CA CYS A 7 -6.64 1.86 -32.86
C CYS A 7 -8.09 2.12 -32.48
N TYR A 8 -8.52 3.37 -32.60
CA TYR A 8 -9.89 3.82 -32.33
C TYR A 8 -10.49 4.40 -33.62
N ALA A 9 -11.70 3.99 -33.95
CA ALA A 9 -12.41 4.52 -35.13
C ALA A 9 -13.86 4.86 -34.76
N ASN A 10 -14.23 6.14 -34.91
CA ASN A 10 -15.56 6.62 -34.58
C ASN A 10 -16.32 7.00 -35.84
N ASP A 11 -17.41 6.28 -36.15
CA ASP A 11 -18.22 6.62 -37.32
C ASP A 11 -18.92 7.97 -37.10
N ARG A 12 -18.60 8.96 -37.95
CA ARG A 12 -19.18 10.31 -37.88
C ARG A 12 -20.70 10.32 -38.00
N ASN A 13 -21.28 9.34 -38.69
CA ASN A 13 -22.73 9.24 -38.88
C ASN A 13 -23.41 8.49 -37.73
N ARG A 14 -22.65 7.69 -36.97
CA ARG A 14 -23.14 6.92 -35.83
C ARG A 14 -22.08 6.93 -34.72
N PRO A 15 -21.89 8.06 -34.03
CA PRO A 15 -20.82 8.17 -33.06
C PRO A 15 -21.06 7.25 -31.87
N LEU A 16 -19.98 6.64 -31.40
CA LEU A 16 -19.87 6.02 -30.08
C LEU A 16 -19.47 7.13 -29.10
N GLU A 17 -20.36 7.44 -28.15
CA GLU A 17 -20.22 8.60 -27.26
C GLU A 17 -19.08 8.44 -26.27
N THR A 18 -18.82 7.20 -25.82
CA THR A 18 -17.84 6.90 -24.78
C THR A 18 -16.48 6.44 -25.31
N LEU A 19 -16.35 6.21 -26.62
CA LEU A 19 -15.09 5.79 -27.26
C LEU A 19 -13.91 6.75 -27.00
N GLY A 20 -14.18 8.06 -26.96
CA GLY A 20 -13.15 9.05 -26.62
C GLY A 20 -12.68 8.97 -25.16
N ASN A 21 -13.56 8.51 -24.26
CA ASN A 21 -13.21 8.25 -22.86
C ASN A 21 -12.36 6.98 -22.76
N GLU A 22 -12.73 5.90 -23.47
CA GLU A 22 -11.92 4.67 -23.55
C GLU A 22 -10.49 4.99 -24.01
N ASP A 23 -10.36 5.71 -25.13
CA ASP A 23 -9.07 6.09 -25.69
C ASP A 23 -8.21 6.86 -24.68
N SER A 24 -8.79 7.86 -24.03
CA SER A 24 -8.09 8.68 -23.03
C SER A 24 -7.74 7.91 -21.76
N ASP A 25 -8.61 7.01 -21.30
CA ASP A 25 -8.39 6.19 -20.12
C ASP A 25 -7.26 5.17 -20.33
N VAL A 26 -7.30 4.43 -21.45
CA VAL A 26 -6.26 3.45 -21.78
C VAL A 26 -4.91 4.14 -21.96
N ASP A 27 -4.90 5.31 -22.62
CA ASP A 27 -3.70 6.12 -22.80
C ASP A 27 -3.05 6.47 -21.44
N ARG A 28 -3.87 7.03 -20.52
CA ARG A 28 -3.48 7.41 -19.16
C ARG A 28 -2.99 6.23 -18.32
N LEU A 29 -3.63 5.06 -18.44
CA LEU A 29 -3.25 3.85 -17.69
C LEU A 29 -1.89 3.29 -18.13
N LEU A 30 -1.57 3.39 -19.42
CA LEU A 30 -0.34 2.83 -19.99
C LEU A 30 0.84 3.83 -20.03
N ASP A 31 0.55 5.14 -19.97
CA ASP A 31 1.55 6.22 -20.00
C ASP A 31 2.69 6.09 -18.99
N PRO A 32 2.43 5.80 -17.69
CA PRO A 32 3.48 5.69 -16.68
C PRO A 32 4.51 4.61 -16.99
N ARG A 33 4.12 3.54 -17.69
CA ARG A 33 5.01 2.43 -18.08
C ARG A 33 5.67 2.67 -19.43
N SER A 34 4.93 3.22 -20.40
CA SER A 34 5.51 3.57 -21.70
C SER A 34 6.60 4.65 -21.60
N SER A 35 6.40 5.67 -20.74
CA SER A 35 7.39 6.72 -20.49
C SER A 35 8.70 6.21 -19.85
N LYS A 36 8.64 5.04 -19.20
CA LYS A 36 9.80 4.32 -18.64
C LYS A 36 10.43 3.35 -19.63
N ASN A 37 10.01 3.37 -20.90
CA ASN A 37 10.44 2.43 -21.94
C ASN A 37 10.17 0.96 -21.59
N HIS A 38 9.12 0.68 -20.80
CA HIS A 38 8.70 -0.71 -20.59
C HIS A 38 8.23 -1.35 -21.89
N PHE A 39 7.60 -0.54 -22.75
CA PHE A 39 7.13 -0.88 -24.09
C PHE A 39 6.86 0.40 -24.89
N GLN A 40 6.70 0.25 -26.21
CA GLN A 40 6.29 1.33 -27.11
C GLN A 40 4.77 1.34 -27.24
N LYS A 41 4.12 2.43 -26.81
CA LYS A 41 2.69 2.65 -27.06
C LYS A 41 2.49 3.46 -28.35
N ILE A 42 1.72 2.92 -29.29
CA ILE A 42 1.31 3.60 -30.52
C ILE A 42 -0.21 3.80 -30.50
N ARG A 43 -0.63 5.05 -30.32
CA ARG A 43 -2.04 5.46 -30.28
C ARG A 43 -2.49 5.98 -31.66
N ASP A 44 -3.62 5.50 -32.14
CA ASP A 44 -4.28 5.95 -33.35
C ASP A 44 -5.76 6.27 -33.07
N SER A 45 -6.04 7.50 -32.65
CA SER A 45 -7.38 7.94 -32.25
C SER A 45 -8.36 8.12 -33.42
N PHE A 46 -7.88 8.10 -34.66
CA PHE A 46 -8.68 8.30 -35.88
C PHE A 46 -8.25 7.27 -36.94
N ALA A 47 -8.35 5.99 -36.57
CA ALA A 47 -7.83 4.89 -37.36
C ALA A 47 -8.53 4.79 -38.73
N THR A 48 -7.74 4.85 -39.81
CA THR A 48 -8.16 4.64 -41.19
C THR A 48 -7.62 3.31 -41.72
N THR A 49 -8.14 2.83 -42.85
CA THR A 49 -7.65 1.60 -43.50
C THR A 49 -6.15 1.67 -43.81
N GLU A 50 -5.68 2.81 -44.31
CA GLU A 50 -4.27 3.06 -44.61
C GLU A 50 -3.43 3.14 -43.32
N SER A 51 -3.90 3.85 -42.28
CA SER A 51 -3.14 4.02 -41.04
C SER A 51 -2.96 2.69 -40.31
N VAL A 52 -4.02 1.88 -40.21
CA VAL A 52 -3.99 0.56 -39.55
C VAL A 52 -3.05 -0.37 -40.29
N ALA A 53 -3.21 -0.53 -41.61
CA ALA A 53 -2.36 -1.40 -42.40
C ALA A 53 -0.88 -0.94 -42.35
N GLY A 54 -0.65 0.36 -42.52
CA GLY A 54 0.69 0.96 -42.46
C GLY A 54 1.37 0.76 -41.12
N LYS A 55 0.66 0.94 -40.00
CA LYS A 55 1.19 0.75 -38.65
C LYS A 55 1.48 -0.73 -38.34
N ILE A 56 0.59 -1.65 -38.70
CA ILE A 56 0.85 -3.09 -38.53
C ILE A 56 2.11 -3.51 -39.31
N LEU A 57 2.28 -3.03 -40.54
CA LEU A 57 3.47 -3.31 -41.34
C LEU A 57 4.74 -2.65 -40.76
N THR A 58 4.63 -1.41 -40.28
CA THR A 58 5.74 -0.66 -39.70
C THR A 58 6.28 -1.33 -38.44
N TYR A 59 5.37 -1.78 -37.56
CA TYR A 59 5.71 -2.41 -36.28
C TYR A 59 5.66 -3.94 -36.35
N GLN A 60 5.65 -4.54 -37.54
CA GLN A 60 5.37 -5.97 -37.72
C GLN A 60 6.24 -6.86 -36.82
N ALA A 61 7.54 -6.54 -36.68
CA ALA A 61 8.49 -7.33 -35.91
C ALA A 61 8.36 -7.13 -34.39
N SER A 62 7.88 -5.98 -33.92
CA SER A 62 7.79 -5.64 -32.50
C SER A 62 6.37 -5.67 -31.94
N LEU A 63 5.35 -5.79 -32.78
CA LEU A 63 3.95 -5.76 -32.37
C LEU A 63 3.61 -6.97 -31.49
N CYS A 64 3.30 -6.71 -30.22
CA CYS A 64 2.92 -7.72 -29.24
C CYS A 64 1.44 -7.66 -28.85
N LEU A 65 0.79 -6.50 -29.02
CA LEU A 65 -0.61 -6.28 -28.71
C LEU A 65 -1.25 -5.41 -29.80
N PHE A 66 -2.38 -5.87 -30.32
CA PHE A 66 -3.24 -5.09 -31.22
C PHE A 66 -4.62 -4.88 -30.58
N HIS A 67 -5.06 -3.64 -30.48
CA HIS A 67 -6.38 -3.28 -30.00
C HIS A 67 -7.12 -2.45 -31.04
N PHE A 68 -8.37 -2.83 -31.26
CA PHE A 68 -9.32 -2.09 -32.08
C PHE A 68 -10.57 -1.81 -31.25
N SER A 69 -10.97 -0.54 -31.18
CA SER A 69 -12.27 -0.15 -30.63
C SER A 69 -13.06 0.72 -31.63
N GLY A 70 -14.32 0.37 -31.84
CA GLY A 70 -15.18 1.00 -32.83
C GLY A 70 -16.31 0.10 -33.33
N HIS A 71 -17.03 0.55 -34.35
CA HIS A 71 -18.07 -0.28 -34.97
C HIS A 71 -17.44 -1.49 -35.65
N ALA A 72 -18.03 -2.65 -35.43
CA ALA A 72 -17.60 -3.90 -36.05
C ALA A 72 -18.81 -4.74 -36.44
N GLY A 73 -18.58 -5.68 -37.35
CA GLY A 73 -19.52 -6.72 -37.72
C GLY A 73 -18.80 -8.04 -37.94
N SER A 74 -19.57 -9.06 -38.33
CA SER A 74 -19.07 -10.45 -38.40
C SER A 74 -17.93 -10.67 -39.39
N THR A 75 -17.76 -9.82 -40.40
CA THR A 75 -16.70 -9.98 -41.43
C THR A 75 -15.87 -8.73 -41.65
N ALA A 76 -16.15 -7.65 -40.93
CA ALA A 76 -15.54 -6.35 -41.19
C ALA A 76 -15.39 -5.51 -39.91
N LEU A 77 -14.41 -4.61 -39.94
CA LEU A 77 -14.19 -3.55 -38.94
C LEU A 77 -14.48 -2.22 -39.62
N GLN A 78 -15.23 -1.34 -38.98
CA GLN A 78 -15.52 -0.02 -39.52
C GLN A 78 -14.41 0.95 -39.09
N LEU A 79 -13.68 1.49 -40.06
CA LEU A 79 -12.67 2.53 -39.85
C LEU A 79 -13.22 3.90 -40.26
N GLU A 80 -12.51 4.98 -39.94
CA GLU A 80 -12.94 6.37 -40.19
C GLU A 80 -13.23 6.66 -41.67
N ASP A 81 -12.44 6.05 -42.57
CA ASP A 81 -12.50 6.28 -44.02
C ASP A 81 -13.37 5.24 -44.74
N ALA A 82 -13.31 3.97 -44.33
CA ALA A 82 -13.97 2.87 -45.00
C ALA A 82 -14.12 1.63 -44.11
N THR A 83 -14.95 0.69 -44.58
CA THR A 83 -15.07 -0.64 -43.98
C THR A 83 -13.86 -1.51 -44.35
N ALA A 84 -13.05 -1.89 -43.34
CA ALA A 84 -11.93 -2.81 -43.49
C ALA A 84 -12.41 -4.27 -43.48
N ARG A 85 -11.96 -5.07 -44.46
CA ARG A 85 -12.28 -6.49 -44.52
C ARG A 85 -11.48 -7.27 -43.47
N GLY A 86 -12.16 -7.99 -42.58
CA GLY A 86 -11.53 -8.73 -41.47
C GLY A 86 -10.45 -9.71 -41.90
N VAL A 87 -10.62 -10.37 -43.07
CA VAL A 87 -9.63 -11.29 -43.64
C VAL A 87 -8.29 -10.61 -43.88
N GLY A 88 -8.28 -9.38 -44.42
CA GLY A 88 -7.05 -8.65 -44.70
C GLY A 88 -6.33 -8.25 -43.42
N VAL A 89 -7.07 -7.78 -42.41
CA VAL A 89 -6.52 -7.46 -41.08
C VAL A 89 -5.93 -8.71 -40.42
N ALA A 90 -6.65 -9.84 -40.45
CA ALA A 90 -6.17 -11.11 -39.91
C ALA A 90 -4.87 -11.59 -40.59
N GLN A 91 -4.77 -11.47 -41.92
CA GLN A 91 -3.56 -11.82 -42.67
C GLN A 91 -2.37 -10.92 -42.33
N LEU A 92 -2.61 -9.62 -42.08
CA LEU A 92 -1.56 -8.72 -41.64
C LEU A 92 -1.06 -9.09 -40.24
N LEU A 93 -1.97 -9.30 -39.29
CA LEU A 93 -1.64 -9.66 -37.91
C LEU A 93 -0.95 -11.03 -37.81
N ALA A 94 -1.28 -11.98 -38.69
CA ALA A 94 -0.60 -13.28 -38.74
C ALA A 94 0.89 -13.20 -39.11
N ARG A 95 1.35 -12.07 -39.65
CA ARG A 95 2.76 -11.82 -39.97
C ARG A 95 3.55 -11.24 -38.80
N CYS A 96 2.90 -10.96 -37.67
CA CYS A 96 3.53 -10.41 -36.47
C CYS A 96 3.98 -11.55 -35.54
N PRO A 97 5.30 -11.87 -35.47
CA PRO A 97 5.78 -13.06 -34.77
C PRO A 97 5.65 -12.96 -33.24
N ASN A 98 5.63 -11.74 -32.71
CA ASN A 98 5.59 -11.47 -31.27
C ASN A 98 4.19 -11.15 -30.75
N LEU A 99 3.16 -11.28 -31.59
CA LEU A 99 1.78 -10.95 -31.23
C LEU A 99 1.25 -11.93 -30.19
N ARG A 100 0.90 -11.43 -29.01
CA ARG A 100 0.40 -12.19 -27.86
C ARG A 100 -1.07 -11.90 -27.58
N LEU A 101 -1.56 -10.70 -27.89
CA LEU A 101 -2.95 -10.31 -27.69
C LEU A 101 -3.54 -9.55 -28.89
N ILE A 102 -4.78 -9.88 -29.23
CA ILE A 102 -5.67 -9.13 -30.11
C ILE A 102 -6.94 -8.81 -29.33
N PHE A 103 -7.27 -7.53 -29.13
CA PHE A 103 -8.52 -7.11 -28.50
C PHE A 103 -9.40 -6.39 -29.52
N LEU A 104 -10.47 -7.07 -29.96
CA LEU A 104 -11.49 -6.52 -30.86
C LEU A 104 -12.70 -6.01 -30.05
N ASN A 105 -12.58 -4.79 -29.53
CA ASN A 105 -13.63 -4.09 -28.78
C ASN A 105 -14.69 -3.50 -29.72
N GLY A 106 -15.50 -4.38 -30.31
CA GLY A 106 -16.57 -3.99 -31.21
C GLY A 106 -17.63 -5.08 -31.27
N CYS A 107 -18.82 -4.74 -31.78
CA CYS A 107 -19.95 -5.66 -31.85
C CYS A 107 -19.69 -6.85 -32.78
N SER A 108 -20.13 -8.05 -32.39
CA SER A 108 -20.18 -9.24 -33.26
C SER A 108 -18.84 -9.67 -33.89
N THR A 109 -17.75 -9.58 -33.14
CA THR A 109 -16.38 -9.86 -33.62
C THR A 109 -15.96 -11.34 -33.58
N LEU A 110 -16.80 -12.26 -33.09
CA LEU A 110 -16.47 -13.70 -32.95
C LEU A 110 -15.98 -14.38 -34.25
N ASN A 111 -16.55 -14.03 -35.41
CA ASN A 111 -16.12 -14.60 -36.69
C ASN A 111 -14.69 -14.18 -37.08
N HIS A 112 -14.19 -13.04 -36.58
CA HIS A 112 -12.78 -12.65 -36.77
C HIS A 112 -11.83 -13.57 -36.00
N VAL A 113 -12.26 -14.11 -34.86
CA VAL A 113 -11.50 -15.12 -34.10
C VAL A 113 -11.23 -16.35 -34.97
N ARG A 114 -12.23 -16.80 -35.73
CA ARG A 114 -12.09 -17.93 -36.67
C ARG A 114 -11.08 -17.61 -37.77
N LEU A 115 -11.20 -16.43 -38.37
CA LEU A 115 -10.25 -15.97 -39.39
C LEU A 115 -8.80 -15.93 -38.87
N LEU A 116 -8.59 -15.44 -37.64
CA LEU A 116 -7.29 -15.40 -36.99
C LEU A 116 -6.76 -16.81 -36.68
N ALA A 117 -7.62 -17.71 -36.19
CA ALA A 117 -7.27 -19.09 -35.91
C ALA A 117 -6.85 -19.85 -37.19
N ASP A 118 -7.57 -19.65 -38.30
CA ASP A 118 -7.27 -20.24 -39.61
C ASP A 118 -5.90 -19.77 -40.15
N GLN A 119 -5.52 -18.52 -39.85
CA GLN A 119 -4.19 -17.99 -40.16
C GLN A 119 -3.09 -18.45 -39.17
N HIS A 120 -3.40 -19.39 -38.26
CA HIS A 120 -2.48 -19.93 -37.27
C HIS A 120 -1.87 -18.88 -36.33
N VAL A 121 -2.59 -17.78 -36.09
CA VAL A 121 -2.19 -16.75 -35.12
C VAL A 121 -2.08 -17.39 -33.73
N LYS A 122 -0.95 -17.12 -33.05
CA LYS A 122 -0.65 -17.63 -31.69
C LYS A 122 -1.00 -16.64 -30.57
N ALA A 123 -1.74 -15.58 -30.90
CA ALA A 123 -2.21 -14.60 -29.93
C ALA A 123 -3.53 -15.04 -29.30
N ALA A 124 -3.75 -14.64 -28.04
CA ALA A 124 -5.08 -14.62 -27.47
C ALA A 124 -5.95 -13.57 -28.18
N VAL A 125 -7.25 -13.82 -28.28
CA VAL A 125 -8.21 -12.90 -28.89
C VAL A 125 -9.37 -12.63 -27.92
N ILE A 126 -9.59 -11.36 -27.61
CA ILE A 126 -10.79 -10.89 -26.91
C ILE A 126 -11.78 -10.39 -27.97
N ALA A 127 -12.97 -10.96 -27.98
CA ALA A 127 -14.01 -10.67 -28.96
C ALA A 127 -15.40 -10.71 -28.33
N THR A 128 -16.41 -10.23 -29.06
CA THR A 128 -17.82 -10.25 -28.65
C THR A 128 -18.64 -11.06 -29.66
N ARG A 129 -19.73 -11.72 -29.24
CA ARG A 129 -20.63 -12.42 -30.18
C ARG A 129 -21.89 -11.61 -30.52
N SER A 130 -22.36 -10.82 -29.56
CA SER A 130 -23.59 -10.04 -29.65
C SER A 130 -23.25 -8.55 -29.69
N PRO A 131 -24.21 -7.67 -30.01
CA PRO A 131 -24.05 -6.24 -29.73
C PRO A 131 -23.69 -6.05 -28.26
N VAL A 132 -22.72 -5.16 -28.01
CA VAL A 132 -22.31 -4.74 -26.67
C VAL A 132 -22.59 -3.26 -26.56
N ASP A 133 -23.13 -2.85 -25.42
CA ASP A 133 -23.36 -1.44 -25.09
C ASP A 133 -22.03 -0.66 -25.01
N ASP A 134 -22.01 0.56 -25.54
CA ASP A 134 -20.80 1.38 -25.69
C ASP A 134 -20.11 1.69 -24.35
N TYR A 135 -20.92 2.06 -23.34
CA TYR A 135 -20.40 2.30 -22.00
C TYR A 135 -19.81 1.03 -21.39
N SER A 136 -20.45 -0.12 -21.62
CA SER A 136 -20.00 -1.42 -21.14
C SER A 136 -18.68 -1.85 -21.78
N ALA A 137 -18.54 -1.64 -23.09
CA ALA A 137 -17.30 -1.86 -23.84
C ALA A 137 -16.16 -0.97 -23.31
N THR A 138 -16.43 0.30 -23.06
CA THR A 138 -15.48 1.24 -22.46
C THR A 138 -15.04 0.78 -21.07
N GLN A 139 -15.98 0.43 -20.19
CA GLN A 139 -15.65 -0.02 -18.83
C GLN A 139 -14.87 -1.34 -18.82
N PHE A 140 -15.19 -2.27 -19.73
CA PHE A 140 -14.44 -3.51 -19.89
C PHE A 140 -12.98 -3.23 -20.27
N ALA A 141 -12.77 -2.38 -21.29
CA ALA A 141 -11.43 -2.02 -21.75
C ALA A 141 -10.62 -1.30 -20.66
N SER A 142 -11.20 -0.28 -20.00
CA SER A 142 -10.53 0.44 -18.92
C SER A 142 -10.12 -0.49 -17.77
N ALA A 143 -11.00 -1.40 -17.34
CA ALA A 143 -10.69 -2.37 -16.29
C ALA A 143 -9.63 -3.40 -16.73
N PHE A 144 -9.71 -3.87 -17.97
CA PHE A 144 -8.75 -4.81 -18.55
C PHE A 144 -7.34 -4.20 -18.61
N TYR A 145 -7.20 -3.00 -19.16
CA TYR A 145 -5.89 -2.33 -19.25
C TYR A 145 -5.37 -1.87 -17.90
N GLN A 146 -6.24 -1.53 -16.94
CA GLN A 146 -5.82 -1.26 -15.58
C GLN A 146 -5.20 -2.51 -14.93
N ALA A 147 -5.81 -3.68 -15.10
CA ALA A 147 -5.26 -4.93 -14.63
C ALA A 147 -3.92 -5.26 -15.32
N LEU A 148 -3.84 -5.14 -16.64
CA LEU A 148 -2.57 -5.34 -17.36
C LEU A 148 -1.46 -4.38 -16.91
N ALA A 149 -1.78 -3.10 -16.75
CA ALA A 149 -0.83 -2.10 -16.25
C ALA A 149 -0.32 -2.46 -14.85
N ASN A 150 -1.16 -3.07 -14.02
CA ASN A 150 -0.84 -3.60 -12.69
C ASN A 150 -0.19 -5.00 -12.70
N GLN A 151 0.33 -5.44 -13.86
CA GLN A 151 1.06 -6.70 -14.02
C GLN A 151 0.24 -7.93 -13.63
N TYR A 152 -1.02 -7.93 -14.04
CA TYR A 152 -1.83 -9.15 -14.12
C TYR A 152 -1.55 -9.88 -15.44
N SER A 153 -1.71 -11.20 -15.44
CA SER A 153 -1.73 -12.00 -16.66
C SER A 153 -2.94 -11.67 -17.54
N LEU A 154 -2.92 -12.07 -18.82
CA LEU A 154 -4.07 -11.89 -19.73
C LEU A 154 -5.33 -12.50 -19.15
N GLN A 155 -5.26 -13.74 -18.63
CA GLN A 155 -6.41 -14.43 -18.09
C GLN A 155 -6.97 -13.69 -16.87
N GLU A 156 -6.11 -13.28 -15.94
CA GLU A 156 -6.57 -12.55 -14.76
C GLU A 156 -7.12 -11.17 -15.14
N ALA A 157 -6.52 -10.47 -16.11
CA ALA A 157 -6.98 -9.17 -16.57
C ALA A 157 -8.38 -9.25 -17.22
N VAL A 158 -8.64 -10.28 -18.02
CA VAL A 158 -9.98 -10.56 -18.56
C VAL A 158 -10.99 -10.83 -17.44
N GLU A 159 -10.60 -11.60 -16.43
CA GLU A 159 -11.45 -11.90 -15.29
C GLU A 159 -11.76 -10.65 -14.45
N GLN A 160 -10.78 -9.78 -14.22
CA GLN A 160 -10.99 -8.49 -13.54
C GLN A 160 -11.96 -7.60 -14.33
N ALA A 161 -11.81 -7.52 -15.65
CA ALA A 161 -12.72 -6.78 -16.51
C ALA A 161 -14.15 -7.35 -16.45
N ARG A 162 -14.30 -8.68 -16.48
CA ARG A 162 -15.59 -9.37 -16.30
C ARG A 162 -16.26 -8.95 -15.00
N LEU A 163 -15.57 -9.12 -13.87
CA LEU A 163 -16.11 -8.83 -12.55
C LEU A 163 -16.53 -7.37 -12.41
N ARG A 164 -15.75 -6.44 -12.97
CA ARG A 164 -16.06 -5.00 -12.93
C ARG A 164 -17.34 -4.66 -13.67
N VAL A 165 -17.53 -5.19 -14.89
CA VAL A 165 -18.73 -4.92 -15.69
C VAL A 165 -19.96 -5.68 -15.14
N GLN A 166 -19.74 -6.87 -14.57
CA GLN A 166 -20.78 -7.72 -14.00
C GLN A 166 -21.61 -7.03 -12.89
N ILE A 167 -21.04 -6.03 -12.20
CA ILE A 167 -21.72 -5.23 -11.18
C ILE A 167 -22.97 -4.53 -11.74
N LYS A 168 -22.92 -4.06 -12.99
CA LYS A 168 -24.02 -3.30 -13.61
C LYS A 168 -24.81 -4.16 -14.60
N ILE A 169 -24.12 -5.01 -15.37
CA ILE A 169 -24.70 -5.75 -16.49
C ILE A 169 -24.24 -7.19 -16.40
N ARG A 170 -25.18 -8.15 -16.48
CA ARG A 170 -24.84 -9.57 -16.49
C ARG A 170 -23.89 -9.86 -17.66
N THR A 171 -22.62 -10.00 -17.33
CA THR A 171 -21.54 -10.20 -18.29
C THR A 171 -20.97 -11.60 -18.09
N ASP A 172 -20.94 -12.39 -19.17
CA ASP A 172 -20.34 -13.71 -19.15
C ASP A 172 -19.15 -13.72 -20.13
N VAL A 173 -18.00 -14.21 -19.66
CA VAL A 173 -16.81 -14.38 -20.50
C VAL A 173 -16.51 -15.85 -20.63
N ARG A 174 -16.68 -16.38 -21.85
CA ARG A 174 -16.37 -17.77 -22.14
C ARG A 174 -14.94 -17.90 -22.65
N ARG A 175 -14.10 -18.66 -21.94
CA ARG A 175 -12.81 -19.11 -22.46
C ARG A 175 -13.04 -20.20 -23.51
N ILE A 176 -12.43 -20.04 -24.68
CA ILE A 176 -12.54 -21.00 -25.80
C ILE A 176 -11.13 -21.43 -26.24
N ALA A 177 -10.94 -22.73 -26.39
CA ALA A 177 -9.76 -23.32 -27.02
C ALA A 177 -10.00 -23.56 -28.52
N ARG A 178 -8.92 -23.78 -29.28
CA ARG A 178 -8.97 -23.98 -30.75
C ARG A 178 -10.00 -25.02 -31.22
N GLY A 179 -10.22 -26.10 -30.46
CA GLY A 179 -11.16 -27.17 -30.81
C GLY A 179 -12.64 -26.89 -30.53
N ASP A 180 -12.96 -25.85 -29.77
CA ASP A 180 -14.33 -25.59 -29.26
C ASP A 180 -15.06 -24.46 -30.02
N LEU A 181 -14.44 -23.91 -31.08
CA LEU A 181 -15.03 -22.84 -31.90
C LEU A 181 -16.28 -23.28 -32.68
N ASP A 182 -16.47 -24.59 -32.87
CA ASP A 182 -17.57 -25.18 -33.65
C ASP A 182 -18.75 -25.65 -32.79
N THR A 183 -18.59 -25.75 -31.47
CA THR A 183 -19.60 -26.34 -30.55
C THR A 183 -20.26 -25.32 -29.61
N ALA A 184 -19.96 -24.03 -29.74
CA ALA A 184 -20.54 -23.00 -28.87
C ALA A 184 -22.04 -22.76 -29.17
N PRO A 185 -22.97 -22.98 -28.21
CA PRO A 185 -24.39 -22.79 -28.43
C PRO A 185 -24.75 -21.32 -28.66
N GLU A 186 -25.81 -21.09 -29.42
CA GLU A 186 -26.35 -19.76 -29.71
C GLU A 186 -27.21 -19.23 -28.57
N VAL A 187 -27.18 -17.89 -28.45
CA VAL A 187 -28.14 -17.02 -27.74
C VAL A 187 -27.81 -16.70 -26.27
N SER A 188 -27.00 -15.65 -26.09
CA SER A 188 -27.24 -14.62 -25.05
C SER A 188 -26.68 -13.26 -25.54
N PRO A 189 -27.37 -12.13 -25.29
CA PRO A 189 -26.76 -10.80 -25.39
C PRO A 189 -25.59 -10.66 -24.42
N ASP A 190 -24.65 -9.74 -24.70
CA ASP A 190 -23.52 -9.35 -23.83
C ASP A 190 -22.51 -10.45 -23.47
N GLN A 191 -22.32 -11.42 -24.37
CA GLN A 191 -21.27 -12.45 -24.22
C GLN A 191 -19.94 -12.02 -24.84
N TRP A 192 -18.93 -11.99 -24.00
CA TRP A 192 -17.53 -11.84 -24.36
C TRP A 192 -16.87 -13.21 -24.51
N TYR A 193 -15.90 -13.26 -25.39
CA TYR A 193 -15.15 -14.47 -25.72
C TYR A 193 -13.68 -14.19 -25.53
N PHE A 194 -13.04 -15.04 -24.73
CA PHE A 194 -11.59 -15.04 -24.56
C PHE A 194 -11.05 -16.30 -25.23
N PHE A 195 -10.64 -16.15 -26.48
CA PHE A 195 -9.93 -17.20 -27.20
C PHE A 195 -8.48 -17.20 -26.75
N CYS A 196 -8.00 -18.32 -26.24
CA CYS A 196 -6.62 -18.43 -25.77
C CYS A 196 -6.01 -19.74 -26.30
N PRO A 197 -4.92 -19.68 -27.09
CA PRO A 197 -4.40 -20.87 -27.77
C PRO A 197 -3.74 -21.87 -26.82
N ASP A 198 -3.11 -21.38 -25.74
CA ASP A 198 -2.36 -22.18 -24.77
C ASP A 198 -2.25 -21.45 -23.42
N GLU A 199 -1.82 -22.16 -22.39
CA GLU A 199 -1.61 -21.61 -21.04
C GLU A 199 -0.44 -20.63 -20.97
N GLU A 200 0.59 -20.75 -21.81
CA GLU A 200 1.69 -19.78 -21.85
C GLU A 200 1.18 -18.39 -22.24
N THR A 201 0.31 -18.33 -23.23
CA THR A 201 -0.34 -17.11 -23.70
C THR A 201 -1.33 -16.58 -22.67
N ALA A 202 -2.09 -17.45 -21.98
CA ALA A 202 -3.00 -17.06 -20.90
C ALA A 202 -2.26 -16.35 -19.75
N ASN A 203 -1.05 -16.82 -19.43
CA ASN A 203 -0.18 -16.29 -18.39
C ASN A 203 0.73 -15.14 -18.87
N TRP A 204 0.59 -14.68 -20.11
CA TRP A 204 1.35 -13.53 -20.60
C TRP A 204 0.95 -12.26 -19.85
N GLU A 205 1.93 -11.41 -19.55
CA GLU A 205 1.77 -10.14 -18.86
C GLU A 205 2.39 -9.01 -19.70
N LEU A 206 2.06 -7.75 -19.39
CA LEU A 206 2.71 -6.63 -20.07
C LEU A 206 4.23 -6.63 -19.85
N PRO A 207 5.03 -6.30 -20.89
CA PRO A 207 6.47 -6.17 -20.76
C PRO A 207 6.88 -5.13 -19.71
N THR A 208 7.93 -5.40 -18.93
CA THR A 208 8.49 -4.48 -17.92
C THR A 208 9.77 -3.78 -18.41
N GLY A 209 9.99 -3.75 -19.72
CA GLY A 209 11.20 -3.26 -20.38
C GLY A 209 11.89 -4.33 -21.21
N GLU A 210 12.87 -3.93 -22.01
CA GLU A 210 13.72 -4.91 -22.70
C GLU A 210 14.40 -5.79 -21.66
N VAL A 211 14.07 -7.08 -21.67
CA VAL A 211 14.95 -8.12 -21.15
C VAL A 211 16.14 -8.19 -22.11
N THR A 212 17.01 -7.18 -22.07
CA THR A 212 18.36 -7.36 -22.57
C THR A 212 19.04 -8.29 -21.57
N ASP A 213 19.69 -9.35 -22.06
CA ASP A 213 20.53 -10.27 -21.29
C ASP A 213 21.68 -9.59 -20.51
N GLU A 214 21.70 -8.25 -20.39
CA GLU A 214 22.81 -7.49 -19.84
C GLU A 214 22.54 -6.79 -18.49
N ALA A 215 21.32 -6.80 -17.94
CA ALA A 215 21.15 -6.45 -16.52
C ALA A 215 19.89 -7.08 -15.89
N PRO A 216 20.01 -8.18 -15.12
CA PRO A 216 18.89 -8.67 -14.31
C PRO A 216 18.44 -7.59 -13.32
N TYR A 217 17.13 -7.48 -13.03
CA TYR A 217 16.61 -6.59 -11.99
C TYR A 217 17.46 -6.71 -10.71
N ILE A 218 18.07 -5.59 -10.30
CA ILE A 218 18.91 -5.51 -9.09
C ILE A 218 18.10 -4.82 -8.00
N PRO A 219 17.69 -5.56 -6.94
CA PRO A 219 16.92 -5.00 -5.84
C PRO A 219 17.55 -3.75 -5.20
N ASN A 220 16.65 -2.86 -4.77
CA ASN A 220 16.92 -1.63 -4.03
C ASN A 220 17.68 -0.55 -4.81
N THR A 221 17.89 -0.69 -6.12
CA THR A 221 18.65 0.29 -6.90
C THR A 221 17.90 1.61 -6.98
N THR A 222 16.62 1.56 -7.35
CA THR A 222 15.76 2.75 -7.37
C THR A 222 15.41 3.16 -5.94
N LEU A 223 15.08 2.19 -5.09
CA LEU A 223 14.65 2.43 -3.71
C LEU A 223 15.67 3.21 -2.89
N ARG A 224 16.95 2.82 -2.90
CA ARG A 224 18.02 3.49 -2.14
C ARG A 224 18.17 4.95 -2.53
N ARG A 225 18.20 5.23 -3.84
CA ARG A 225 18.33 6.60 -4.37
C ARG A 225 17.17 7.46 -3.87
N THR A 226 15.95 6.95 -4.04
CA THR A 226 14.74 7.67 -3.65
C THR A 226 14.67 7.89 -2.14
N LEU A 227 15.05 6.92 -1.32
CA LEU A 227 15.15 7.08 0.14
C LEU A 227 16.14 8.17 0.52
N PHE A 228 17.35 8.15 -0.05
CA PHE A 228 18.36 9.17 0.22
C PHE A 228 17.87 10.56 -0.18
N ASP A 229 17.25 10.68 -1.36
CA ASP A 229 16.72 11.94 -1.87
C ASP A 229 15.54 12.46 -1.04
N ALA A 230 14.61 11.60 -0.64
CA ALA A 230 13.48 11.99 0.19
C ALA A 230 13.93 12.44 1.59
N LEU A 231 14.83 11.69 2.24
CA LEU A 231 15.28 12.01 3.59
C LEU A 231 16.14 13.28 3.66
N ARG A 232 17.03 13.51 2.68
CA ARG A 232 17.92 14.68 2.71
C ARG A 232 17.19 16.03 2.57
N LEU A 233 15.96 16.02 2.05
CA LEU A 233 15.11 17.21 1.99
C LEU A 233 14.66 17.66 3.39
N HIS A 234 14.53 16.71 4.32
CA HIS A 234 14.06 16.97 5.68
C HIS A 234 15.18 16.92 6.73
N ASP A 235 16.31 16.28 6.42
CA ASP A 235 17.52 16.22 7.23
C ASP A 235 18.79 16.46 6.37
N PRO A 236 19.32 17.70 6.30
CA PRO A 236 20.49 18.02 5.49
C PRO A 236 21.78 17.34 5.98
N THR A 237 21.85 16.92 7.26
CA THR A 237 23.05 16.28 7.84
C THR A 237 23.43 14.99 7.11
N LEU A 238 22.45 14.29 6.53
CA LEU A 238 22.66 13.07 5.76
C LEU A 238 23.58 13.30 4.54
N THR A 239 23.41 14.43 3.85
CA THR A 239 24.24 14.77 2.68
C THR A 239 25.68 15.04 3.09
N GLU A 240 25.87 15.72 4.23
CA GLU A 240 27.19 16.05 4.75
C GLU A 240 27.95 14.81 5.22
N GLN A 241 27.29 13.93 5.98
CA GLN A 241 27.89 12.67 6.40
C GLN A 241 28.25 11.78 5.20
N TYR A 242 27.37 11.70 4.19
CA TYR A 242 27.66 10.91 2.98
C TYR A 242 28.92 11.42 2.27
N ARG A 243 29.09 12.74 2.13
CA ARG A 243 30.31 13.35 1.57
C ARG A 243 31.55 13.05 2.43
N MET A 244 31.42 13.04 3.75
CA MET A 244 32.53 12.68 4.65
C MET A 244 32.94 11.22 4.47
N LYS A 245 31.97 10.29 4.38
CA LYS A 245 32.24 8.86 4.17
C LYS A 245 32.85 8.56 2.81
N GLN A 246 32.43 9.25 1.75
CA GLN A 246 33.08 9.15 0.44
C GLN A 246 34.57 9.53 0.50
N LYS A 247 34.92 10.59 1.26
CA LYS A 247 36.32 11.01 1.44
C LYS A 247 37.15 10.00 2.24
N GLN A 248 36.52 9.16 3.07
CA GLN A 248 37.19 8.12 3.86
C GLN A 248 37.55 6.86 3.05
N THR A 249 37.32 6.85 1.72
CA THR A 249 37.73 5.76 0.80
C THR A 249 37.16 4.39 1.20
N LEU A 250 35.91 4.36 1.68
CA LEU A 250 35.17 3.11 1.90
C LEU A 250 35.00 2.35 0.57
N SER A 251 34.97 1.02 0.62
CA SER A 251 34.54 0.20 -0.51
C SER A 251 33.06 0.50 -0.86
N ASP A 252 32.65 0.24 -2.10
CA ASP A 252 31.26 0.44 -2.52
C ASP A 252 30.27 -0.34 -1.64
N GLU A 253 30.63 -1.55 -1.22
CA GLU A 253 29.83 -2.36 -0.29
C GLU A 253 29.79 -1.74 1.10
N GLY A 254 30.92 -1.24 1.61
CA GLY A 254 30.98 -0.55 2.90
C GLY A 254 30.17 0.75 2.91
N LEU A 255 30.18 1.50 1.81
CA LEU A 255 29.37 2.71 1.67
C LEU A 255 27.87 2.38 1.57
N ARG A 256 27.50 1.29 0.87
CA ARG A 256 26.11 0.82 0.79
C ARG A 256 25.59 0.36 2.16
N SER A 257 26.38 -0.43 2.89
CA SER A 257 26.03 -0.84 4.24
C SER A 257 25.91 0.38 5.15
N TRP A 258 26.88 1.30 5.17
CA TRP A 258 26.74 2.53 5.96
C TRP A 258 25.45 3.31 5.62
N LEU A 259 25.16 3.48 4.32
CA LEU A 259 23.97 4.21 3.88
C LEU A 259 22.67 3.56 4.35
N HIS A 260 22.56 2.24 4.30
CA HIS A 260 21.40 1.53 4.82
C HIS A 260 21.18 1.84 6.31
N GLU A 261 22.24 1.91 7.11
CA GLU A 261 22.14 2.11 8.57
C GLU A 261 21.59 3.50 8.85
N GLU A 262 22.19 4.48 8.19
CA GLU A 262 21.87 5.88 8.39
C GLU A 262 20.47 6.24 7.92
N VAL A 263 19.99 5.61 6.85
CA VAL A 263 18.62 5.75 6.36
C VAL A 263 17.63 5.13 7.35
N LEU A 264 17.93 3.93 7.86
CA LEU A 264 17.06 3.22 8.81
C LEU A 264 16.96 3.96 10.14
N GLN A 265 18.07 4.48 10.68
CA GLN A 265 18.10 5.20 11.95
C GLN A 265 17.37 6.55 11.92
N ARG A 266 17.12 7.10 10.73
CA ARG A 266 16.39 8.36 10.56
C ARG A 266 14.87 8.19 10.58
N LEU A 267 14.38 6.97 10.42
CA LEU A 267 12.96 6.68 10.29
C LEU A 267 12.41 6.03 11.57
N PRO A 268 11.17 6.36 11.98
CA PRO A 268 10.49 5.69 13.08
C PRO A 268 10.44 4.17 12.90
N PHE A 269 10.53 3.41 13.99
CA PHE A 269 10.57 1.94 13.97
C PHE A 269 9.50 1.26 13.08
N PRO A 270 8.22 1.67 13.10
CA PRO A 270 7.20 1.06 12.22
C PRO A 270 7.52 1.16 10.72
N ILE A 271 8.26 2.18 10.30
CA ILE A 271 8.64 2.38 8.90
C ILE A 271 10.00 1.73 8.63
N SER A 272 10.95 1.90 9.55
CA SER A 272 12.31 1.44 9.35
C SER A 272 12.43 -0.09 9.42
N GLU A 273 11.65 -0.79 10.24
CA GLU A 273 11.76 -2.25 10.35
C GLU A 273 11.35 -3.00 9.07
N PRO A 274 10.20 -2.71 8.43
CA PRO A 274 9.89 -3.31 7.11
C PRO A 274 10.92 -2.91 6.04
N LEU A 275 11.43 -1.67 6.07
CA LEU A 275 12.52 -1.25 5.17
C LEU A 275 13.81 -2.02 5.39
N ARG A 276 14.17 -2.34 6.63
CA ARG A 276 15.35 -3.15 6.96
C ARG A 276 15.27 -4.51 6.26
N LYS A 277 14.10 -5.16 6.30
CA LYS A 277 13.85 -6.45 5.62
C LYS A 277 13.98 -6.36 4.08
N LEU A 278 13.77 -5.17 3.51
CA LEU A 278 13.94 -4.92 2.07
C LEU A 278 15.39 -4.60 1.67
N LEU A 279 16.08 -3.80 2.48
CA LEU A 279 17.41 -3.26 2.19
C LEU A 279 18.53 -4.23 2.56
N CYS A 280 18.35 -4.99 3.63
CA CYS A 280 19.41 -5.74 4.28
C CYS A 280 19.22 -7.26 4.08
N PRO A 281 20.31 -8.03 3.95
CA PRO A 281 20.23 -9.48 4.00
C PRO A 281 19.58 -9.97 5.30
N HIS A 282 18.90 -11.11 5.26
CA HIS A 282 18.31 -11.70 6.46
C HIS A 282 18.87 -13.04 6.84
N ILE A 283 18.89 -13.32 8.15
CA ILE A 283 19.37 -14.58 8.67
C ILE A 283 18.17 -15.55 8.69
N SER A 284 18.29 -16.67 7.98
CA SER A 284 17.31 -17.75 8.04
C SER A 284 17.23 -18.34 9.47
N PRO A 285 16.17 -19.07 9.84
CA PRO A 285 16.15 -19.85 11.10
C PRO A 285 17.36 -20.79 11.27
N GLU A 286 17.95 -21.25 10.16
CA GLU A 286 19.17 -22.09 10.12
C GLU A 286 20.48 -21.28 10.25
N ASN A 287 20.40 -20.01 10.64
CA ASN A 287 21.52 -19.09 10.80
C ASN A 287 22.34 -18.80 9.52
N LYS A 288 21.73 -18.95 8.33
CA LYS A 288 22.34 -18.63 7.03
C LYS A 288 21.94 -17.24 6.54
N LEU A 289 22.90 -16.53 5.95
CA LEU A 289 22.65 -15.23 5.34
C LEU A 289 21.92 -15.40 4.00
N ILE A 290 20.68 -14.93 3.93
CA ILE A 290 19.85 -14.91 2.73
C ILE A 290 20.08 -13.57 2.02
N PRO A 291 20.61 -13.58 0.78
CA PRO A 291 20.85 -12.36 0.03
C PRO A 291 19.54 -11.73 -0.43
N VAL A 292 19.55 -10.42 -0.64
CA VAL A 292 18.41 -9.69 -1.20
C VAL A 292 18.18 -10.13 -2.65
N ARG A 293 17.02 -10.72 -2.93
CA ARG A 293 16.61 -11.23 -4.25
C ARG A 293 15.16 -10.88 -4.54
N ALA A 294 14.74 -11.03 -5.80
CA ALA A 294 13.34 -10.93 -6.18
C ALA A 294 12.60 -12.20 -5.72
N THR A 295 11.92 -12.13 -4.57
CA THR A 295 11.20 -13.24 -3.95
C THR A 295 9.80 -12.81 -3.54
N ARG A 296 8.92 -13.79 -3.28
CA ARG A 296 7.58 -13.52 -2.76
C ARG A 296 7.64 -12.77 -1.42
N ASP A 297 8.61 -13.09 -0.56
CA ASP A 297 8.79 -12.40 0.72
C ASP A 297 9.12 -10.92 0.55
N ARG A 298 9.81 -10.55 -0.54
CA ARG A 298 10.05 -9.14 -0.87
C ARG A 298 8.75 -8.40 -1.16
N LEU A 299 7.83 -9.02 -1.91
CA LEU A 299 6.49 -8.47 -2.17
C LEU A 299 5.67 -8.35 -0.88
N ILE A 300 5.74 -9.34 0.01
CA ILE A 300 5.12 -9.26 1.33
C ILE A 300 5.65 -8.04 2.09
N ASN A 301 6.97 -7.86 2.14
CA ASN A 301 7.58 -6.72 2.83
C ASN A 301 7.21 -5.35 2.21
N TYR A 302 6.88 -5.28 0.91
CA TYR A 302 6.31 -4.05 0.31
C TYR A 302 4.95 -3.73 0.94
N THR A 303 4.08 -4.73 1.03
CA THR A 303 2.74 -4.57 1.64
C THR A 303 2.82 -4.33 3.15
N THR A 304 3.79 -4.93 3.84
CA THR A 304 4.05 -4.65 5.26
C THR A 304 4.48 -3.21 5.49
N LEU A 305 5.37 -2.66 4.63
CA LEU A 305 5.76 -1.25 4.74
C LEU A 305 4.57 -0.31 4.55
N LEU A 306 3.69 -0.61 3.58
CA LEU A 306 2.44 0.13 3.40
C LEU A 306 1.57 0.06 4.66
N ASP A 307 1.27 -1.15 5.16
CA ASP A 307 0.44 -1.36 6.35
C ASP A 307 0.99 -0.60 7.56
N SER A 308 2.29 -0.74 7.85
CA SER A 308 2.90 -0.06 9.00
C SER A 308 2.93 1.47 8.86
N THR A 309 3.00 1.99 7.63
CA THR A 309 2.89 3.43 7.36
C THR A 309 1.48 3.94 7.64
N VAL A 310 0.46 3.19 7.20
CA VAL A 310 -0.95 3.52 7.45
C VAL A 310 -1.26 3.42 8.94
N ASP A 311 -0.79 2.38 9.63
CA ASP A 311 -0.96 2.22 11.07
C ASP A 311 -0.38 3.40 11.85
N LEU A 312 0.83 3.85 11.50
CA LEU A 312 1.46 5.00 12.16
C LEU A 312 0.71 6.31 11.88
N LEU A 313 0.25 6.52 10.64
CA LEU A 313 -0.59 7.66 10.27
C LEU A 313 -1.89 7.69 11.09
N MET A 314 -2.64 6.58 11.07
CA MET A 314 -3.94 6.48 11.74
C MET A 314 -3.79 6.62 13.25
N SER A 315 -2.76 6.02 13.84
CA SER A 315 -2.42 6.19 15.25
C SER A 315 -2.13 7.65 15.59
N THR A 316 -1.38 8.36 14.74
CA THR A 316 -1.08 9.78 14.93
C THR A 316 -2.36 10.63 14.88
N LEU A 317 -3.21 10.44 13.86
CA LEU A 317 -4.46 11.18 13.70
C LEU A 317 -5.42 10.94 14.87
N LEU A 318 -5.61 9.68 15.27
CA LEU A 318 -6.50 9.32 16.37
C LEU A 318 -5.98 9.81 17.72
N SER A 319 -4.67 9.78 17.96
CA SER A 319 -4.06 10.39 19.14
C SER A 319 -4.27 11.89 19.21
N GLN A 320 -4.15 12.60 18.08
CA GLN A 320 -4.43 14.04 18.05
C GLN A 320 -5.90 14.35 18.34
N ILE A 321 -6.82 13.54 17.81
CA ILE A 321 -8.26 13.69 18.10
C ILE A 321 -8.53 13.40 19.58
N ARG A 322 -7.90 12.38 20.17
CA ARG A 322 -7.98 12.09 21.61
C ARG A 322 -7.51 13.29 22.45
N ASP A 323 -6.34 13.85 22.15
CA ASP A 323 -5.78 14.98 22.91
C ASP A 323 -6.68 16.22 22.79
N TRP A 324 -7.26 16.45 21.61
CA TRP A 324 -8.27 17.48 21.44
C TRP A 324 -9.51 17.21 22.30
N LEU A 325 -10.07 15.99 22.27
CA LEU A 325 -11.23 15.62 23.08
C LEU A 325 -10.99 15.79 24.59
N GLN A 326 -9.77 15.52 25.06
CA GLN A 326 -9.38 15.65 26.46
C GLN A 326 -9.19 17.10 26.91
N SER A 327 -8.74 17.98 26.01
CA SER A 327 -8.46 19.39 26.31
C SER A 327 -9.61 20.33 25.99
N ALA A 328 -10.53 19.92 25.13
CA ALA A 328 -11.64 20.74 24.68
C ALA A 328 -12.73 20.89 25.76
N ASP A 329 -13.37 22.06 25.83
CA ASP A 329 -14.49 22.29 26.73
C ASP A 329 -15.71 21.48 26.23
N PRO A 330 -16.20 20.48 27.00
CA PRO A 330 -17.28 19.59 26.58
C PRO A 330 -18.62 20.31 26.33
N VAL A 331 -18.77 21.56 26.79
CA VAL A 331 -19.97 22.39 26.56
C VAL A 331 -19.95 23.03 25.17
N ILE A 332 -18.77 23.39 24.67
CA ILE A 332 -18.57 24.19 23.45
C ILE A 332 -18.15 23.29 22.29
N ALA A 333 -17.25 22.34 22.56
CA ALA A 333 -16.65 21.47 21.59
C ALA A 333 -17.59 20.32 21.25
N ARG A 334 -18.03 20.26 19.98
CA ARG A 334 -18.83 19.16 19.46
C ARG A 334 -18.14 18.55 18.25
N VAL A 335 -17.98 17.23 18.30
CA VAL A 335 -17.66 16.45 17.12
C VAL A 335 -18.91 16.38 16.25
N ASP A 336 -18.79 16.68 14.97
CA ASP A 336 -19.91 16.52 14.04
C ASP A 336 -20.28 15.03 13.90
N ALA A 337 -21.51 14.75 13.50
CA ALA A 337 -22.02 13.38 13.47
C ALA A 337 -21.23 12.46 12.53
N ALA A 338 -20.69 12.97 11.42
CA ALA A 338 -19.94 12.16 10.46
C ALA A 338 -18.57 11.79 11.01
N THR A 339 -17.85 12.74 11.61
CA THR A 339 -16.57 12.47 12.27
C THR A 339 -16.75 11.55 13.47
N HIS A 340 -17.81 11.76 14.26
CA HIS A 340 -18.11 10.92 15.41
C HIS A 340 -18.31 9.45 15.00
N GLN A 341 -19.16 9.20 14.00
CA GLN A 341 -19.40 7.85 13.47
C GLN A 341 -18.11 7.22 12.93
N LEU A 342 -17.26 7.99 12.25
CA LEU A 342 -16.00 7.50 11.71
C LEU A 342 -15.01 7.12 12.82
N VAL A 343 -14.85 7.96 13.85
CA VAL A 343 -13.96 7.66 14.99
C VAL A 343 -14.48 6.45 15.75
N GLU A 344 -15.80 6.32 15.95
CA GLU A 344 -16.41 5.12 16.53
C GLU A 344 -16.08 3.86 15.73
N GLU A 345 -16.23 3.91 14.40
CA GLU A 345 -15.86 2.79 13.51
C GLU A 345 -14.38 2.43 13.65
N LEU A 346 -13.50 3.43 13.66
CA LEU A 346 -12.05 3.24 13.76
C LEU A 346 -11.61 2.60 15.06
N ILE A 347 -12.17 3.04 16.20
CA ILE A 347 -11.80 2.46 17.50
C ILE A 347 -12.52 1.15 17.80
N THR A 348 -13.56 0.80 17.04
CA THR A 348 -14.30 -0.46 17.25
C THR A 348 -13.81 -1.54 16.30
N ASN A 349 -13.82 -1.28 15.00
CA ASN A 349 -13.49 -2.24 13.94
C ASN A 349 -12.05 -2.14 13.45
N GLY A 350 -11.37 -1.02 13.71
CA GLY A 350 -10.08 -0.71 13.13
C GLY A 350 -10.11 -0.46 11.63
N TRP A 351 -8.93 -0.47 11.03
CA TRP A 351 -8.72 -0.14 9.61
C TRP A 351 -7.93 -1.21 8.83
N SER A 352 -7.55 -2.32 9.45
CA SER A 352 -6.66 -3.32 8.83
C SER A 352 -7.26 -4.00 7.58
N ASN A 353 -8.58 -4.01 7.45
CA ASN A 353 -9.33 -4.62 6.34
C ASN A 353 -9.80 -3.60 5.29
N TRP A 354 -9.45 -2.32 5.43
CA TRP A 354 -9.89 -1.30 4.50
C TRP A 354 -9.13 -1.34 3.18
N GLN A 355 -9.86 -1.12 2.08
CA GLN A 355 -9.29 -0.90 0.75
C GLN A 355 -8.82 0.55 0.58
N THR A 356 -8.04 0.81 -0.48
CA THR A 356 -7.47 2.14 -0.79
C THR A 356 -8.49 3.25 -0.68
N ASP A 357 -9.63 3.09 -1.37
CA ASP A 357 -10.69 4.10 -1.42
C ASP A 357 -11.23 4.42 -0.03
N ARG A 358 -11.39 3.40 0.82
CA ARG A 358 -11.90 3.60 2.18
C ARG A 358 -10.89 4.35 3.05
N ILE A 359 -9.59 4.05 2.93
CA ILE A 359 -8.55 4.76 3.69
C ILE A 359 -8.49 6.22 3.25
N VAL A 360 -8.44 6.47 1.93
CA VAL A 360 -8.39 7.84 1.39
C VAL A 360 -9.64 8.64 1.76
N THR A 361 -10.83 8.02 1.66
CA THR A 361 -12.10 8.70 2.00
C THR A 361 -12.28 8.94 3.50
N SER A 362 -11.66 8.14 4.37
CA SER A 362 -11.72 8.29 5.83
C SER A 362 -10.69 9.27 6.39
N VAL A 363 -9.49 9.37 5.82
CA VAL A 363 -8.47 10.31 6.31
C VAL A 363 -8.91 11.77 6.07
N ARG A 364 -9.66 12.04 5.00
CA ARG A 364 -10.17 13.38 4.65
C ARG A 364 -11.04 14.03 5.75
N PRO A 365 -12.13 13.41 6.23
CA PRO A 365 -12.96 13.99 7.29
C PRO A 365 -12.20 14.14 8.62
N LEU A 366 -11.33 13.20 9.00
CA LEU A 366 -10.51 13.33 10.21
C LEU A 366 -9.61 14.58 10.17
N ARG A 367 -9.02 14.85 9.01
CA ARG A 367 -8.24 16.06 8.78
C ARG A 367 -9.12 17.32 8.82
N ALA A 368 -10.20 17.34 8.04
CA ALA A 368 -11.09 18.49 7.95
C ALA A 368 -11.63 18.87 9.35
N PHE A 369 -11.90 17.87 10.18
CA PHE A 369 -12.24 18.06 11.58
C PHE A 369 -11.12 18.78 12.35
N LEU A 370 -9.88 18.27 12.34
CA LEU A 370 -8.75 18.91 13.04
C LEU A 370 -8.49 20.35 12.57
N GLU A 371 -8.64 20.62 11.27
CA GLU A 371 -8.51 21.97 10.70
C GLU A 371 -9.60 22.92 11.17
N GLN A 372 -10.86 22.46 11.21
CA GLN A 372 -12.00 23.24 11.72
C GLN A 372 -11.84 23.60 13.20
N GLN A 373 -11.20 22.74 13.98
CA GLN A 373 -10.93 23.00 15.39
C GLN A 373 -9.70 23.91 15.64
N HIS A 374 -9.10 24.46 14.58
CA HIS A 374 -7.91 25.32 14.65
C HIS A 374 -6.75 24.72 15.48
N THR A 375 -6.65 23.39 15.51
CA THR A 375 -5.62 22.68 16.28
C THR A 375 -4.41 22.46 15.37
N PRO A 376 -3.21 22.93 15.75
CA PRO A 376 -2.02 22.71 14.94
C PRO A 376 -1.72 21.21 14.86
N HIS A 377 -1.40 20.72 13.67
CA HIS A 377 -1.01 19.32 13.51
C HIS A 377 0.31 19.04 14.24
N PHE A 378 0.40 17.90 14.92
CA PHE A 378 1.66 17.51 15.53
C PHE A 378 2.70 17.24 14.45
N ILE A 379 2.34 16.56 13.36
CA ILE A 379 3.20 16.44 12.18
C ILE A 379 2.97 17.65 11.29
N ASP A 380 3.96 18.53 11.18
CA ASP A 380 3.84 19.81 10.47
C ASP A 380 3.63 19.58 8.94
N GLU A 381 4.20 18.51 8.38
CA GLU A 381 4.11 18.15 6.97
C GLU A 381 2.82 17.40 6.60
N LEU A 382 2.02 17.01 7.59
CA LEU A 382 0.84 16.16 7.37
C LEU A 382 -0.19 16.82 6.47
N THR A 383 -0.39 18.14 6.59
CA THR A 383 -1.32 18.88 5.73
C THR A 383 -0.91 18.79 4.25
N THR A 384 0.36 19.10 3.95
CA THR A 384 0.90 19.03 2.59
C THR A 384 0.87 17.61 2.04
N TRP A 385 1.21 16.63 2.87
CA TRP A 385 1.14 15.22 2.50
C TRP A 385 -0.30 14.83 2.13
N LEU A 386 -1.29 15.17 2.96
CA LEU A 386 -2.69 14.86 2.70
C LEU A 386 -3.28 15.62 1.49
N ASP A 387 -2.78 16.81 1.16
CA ASP A 387 -3.15 17.53 -0.08
C ASP A 387 -2.67 16.78 -1.33
N GLN A 388 -1.47 16.21 -1.30
CA GLN A 388 -0.90 15.44 -2.41
C GLN A 388 -1.74 14.20 -2.73
N PHE A 389 -2.28 13.52 -1.71
CA PHE A 389 -3.22 12.39 -1.88
C PHE A 389 -4.48 12.75 -2.69
N GLN A 390 -4.85 14.03 -2.79
CA GLN A 390 -6.04 14.46 -3.53
C GLN A 390 -5.76 14.84 -4.98
N GLN A 391 -4.53 15.23 -5.30
CA GLN A 391 -4.19 15.89 -6.57
C GLN A 391 -3.21 15.08 -7.42
N GLU A 392 -2.48 14.13 -6.82
CA GLU A 392 -1.39 13.42 -7.46
C GLU A 392 -1.80 12.02 -7.92
N THR A 393 -2.13 11.91 -9.20
CA THR A 393 -2.57 10.67 -9.85
C THR A 393 -1.55 9.53 -9.74
N GLN A 394 -0.26 9.87 -9.63
CA GLN A 394 0.82 8.90 -9.53
C GLN A 394 0.92 8.23 -8.14
N LEU A 395 0.70 9.00 -7.07
CA LEU A 395 0.65 8.47 -5.70
C LEU A 395 -0.59 7.58 -5.51
N GLU A 396 -1.74 8.06 -5.98
CA GLU A 396 -2.99 7.28 -5.97
C GLU A 396 -2.84 5.94 -6.70
N GLY A 397 -2.27 5.97 -7.92
CA GLY A 397 -2.00 4.75 -8.69
C GLY A 397 -1.04 3.79 -7.96
N SER A 398 -0.05 4.33 -7.24
CA SER A 398 0.90 3.51 -6.47
C SER A 398 0.29 2.87 -5.24
N LEU A 399 -0.58 3.59 -4.52
CA LEU A 399 -1.35 3.02 -3.42
C LEU A 399 -2.29 1.92 -3.93
N GLN A 400 -3.02 2.20 -5.01
CA GLN A 400 -3.92 1.23 -5.61
C GLN A 400 -3.17 -0.05 -6.01
N PHE A 401 -2.01 0.08 -6.65
CA PHE A 401 -1.15 -1.06 -6.96
C PHE A 401 -0.77 -1.87 -5.72
N LEU A 402 -0.31 -1.22 -4.64
CA LEU A 402 0.15 -1.92 -3.44
C LEU A 402 -0.98 -2.62 -2.67
N TYR A 403 -2.17 -2.02 -2.58
CA TYR A 403 -3.36 -2.70 -2.02
C TYR A 403 -3.80 -3.89 -2.88
N THR A 404 -3.79 -3.70 -4.19
CA THR A 404 -4.09 -4.77 -5.14
C THR A 404 -3.08 -5.92 -5.00
N LEU A 405 -1.78 -5.61 -4.85
CA LEU A 405 -0.74 -6.60 -4.59
C LEU A 405 -0.98 -7.35 -3.27
N LYS A 406 -1.41 -6.64 -2.21
CA LYS A 406 -1.77 -7.26 -0.92
C LYS A 406 -2.90 -8.27 -1.08
N GLU A 407 -3.95 -7.93 -1.82
CA GLU A 407 -5.05 -8.86 -2.12
C GLU A 407 -4.57 -10.06 -2.96
N ARG A 408 -3.72 -9.84 -3.96
CA ARG A 408 -3.15 -10.93 -4.77
C ARG A 408 -2.30 -11.89 -3.94
N LEU A 409 -1.54 -11.38 -2.97
CA LEU A 409 -0.66 -12.20 -2.12
C LEU A 409 -1.44 -13.15 -1.22
N THR A 410 -2.71 -12.87 -0.89
CA THR A 410 -3.56 -13.75 -0.09
C THR A 410 -4.31 -14.79 -0.91
N GLN A 411 -4.34 -14.67 -2.25
CA GLN A 411 -5.05 -15.63 -3.10
C GLN A 411 -4.33 -16.99 -3.17
N PRO A 412 -5.10 -18.11 -3.17
CA PRO A 412 -4.53 -19.46 -3.15
C PRO A 412 -3.80 -19.84 -4.44
N ASN A 413 -4.11 -19.19 -5.57
CA ASN A 413 -3.51 -19.49 -6.87
C ASN A 413 -2.05 -19.01 -7.00
N GLY A 414 -1.52 -18.33 -5.98
CA GLY A 414 -0.18 -17.75 -6.00
C GLY A 414 -0.11 -16.53 -6.92
N ILE A 415 1.12 -16.07 -7.17
CA ILE A 415 1.37 -14.91 -8.03
C ILE A 415 2.39 -15.32 -9.12
N GLY A 416 2.05 -15.05 -10.37
CA GLY A 416 2.95 -15.21 -11.52
C GLY A 416 4.09 -14.18 -11.53
N ASN A 417 5.20 -14.54 -12.18
CA ASN A 417 6.31 -13.63 -12.50
C ASN A 417 6.77 -12.69 -11.35
N VAL A 418 7.15 -13.30 -10.22
CA VAL A 418 7.61 -12.59 -9.01
C VAL A 418 8.72 -11.57 -9.29
N ALA A 419 9.62 -11.86 -10.25
CA ALA A 419 10.70 -10.95 -10.61
C ALA A 419 10.20 -9.63 -11.22
N ALA A 420 9.30 -9.71 -12.21
CA ALA A 420 8.69 -8.52 -12.82
C ALA A 420 7.86 -7.73 -11.80
N LEU A 421 7.13 -8.42 -10.93
CA LEU A 421 6.37 -7.76 -9.86
C LEU A 421 7.25 -7.09 -8.81
N CYS A 422 8.42 -7.66 -8.49
CA CYS A 422 9.38 -6.98 -7.62
C CYS A 422 9.92 -5.72 -8.30
N GLN A 423 10.19 -5.75 -9.61
CA GLN A 423 10.63 -4.57 -10.35
C GLN A 423 9.58 -3.45 -10.32
N VAL A 424 8.34 -3.75 -10.74
CA VAL A 424 7.24 -2.79 -10.77
C VAL A 424 6.86 -2.35 -9.35
N GLY A 425 6.84 -3.28 -8.39
CA GLY A 425 6.56 -2.99 -6.99
C GLY A 425 7.60 -2.08 -6.34
N GLU A 426 8.88 -2.22 -6.69
CA GLU A 426 9.92 -1.28 -6.23
C GLU A 426 9.70 0.15 -6.76
N GLU A 427 9.20 0.30 -7.98
CA GLU A 427 8.87 1.61 -8.54
C GLU A 427 7.72 2.29 -7.77
N HIS A 428 6.63 1.56 -7.51
CA HIS A 428 5.49 2.08 -6.73
C HIS A 428 5.85 2.35 -5.27
N LEU A 429 6.67 1.48 -4.67
CA LEU A 429 7.19 1.72 -3.31
C LEU A 429 8.09 2.96 -3.27
N SER A 430 8.94 3.14 -4.28
CA SER A 430 9.77 4.34 -4.39
C SER A 430 8.92 5.60 -4.50
N GLU A 431 7.80 5.54 -5.23
CA GLU A 431 6.85 6.66 -5.30
C GLU A 431 6.34 7.02 -3.90
N LEU A 432 5.79 6.05 -3.17
CA LEU A 432 5.28 6.24 -1.81
C LEU A 432 6.34 6.91 -0.90
N ILE A 433 7.59 6.47 -0.97
CA ILE A 433 8.69 6.97 -0.14
C ILE A 433 9.03 8.44 -0.39
N LYS A 434 8.86 8.96 -1.60
CA LYS A 434 9.09 10.39 -1.89
C LYS A 434 8.28 11.29 -0.96
N HIS A 435 7.07 10.84 -0.61
CA HIS A 435 6.15 11.57 0.24
C HIS A 435 6.37 11.33 1.74
N MET A 436 7.23 10.36 2.11
CA MET A 436 7.46 9.96 3.50
C MET A 436 8.76 10.51 4.10
N GLY A 437 9.55 11.28 3.33
CA GLY A 437 10.84 11.81 3.78
C GLY A 437 10.77 12.65 5.07
N PHE A 438 9.63 13.28 5.33
CA PHE A 438 9.42 14.11 6.53
C PHE A 438 9.54 13.34 7.84
N TRP A 439 9.32 12.02 7.84
CA TRP A 439 9.48 11.17 9.01
C TRP A 439 10.89 11.27 9.62
N ALA A 440 11.88 11.71 8.84
CA ALA A 440 13.21 12.05 9.35
C ALA A 440 13.19 13.02 10.56
N ARG A 441 12.19 13.90 10.67
CA ARG A 441 12.11 14.90 11.75
C ARG A 441 11.48 14.38 13.04
N TYR A 442 11.07 13.12 13.05
CA TYR A 442 10.30 12.53 14.12
C TYR A 442 10.93 11.23 14.62
N ARG A 443 10.70 10.93 15.89
CA ARG A 443 11.22 9.73 16.55
C ARG A 443 10.20 9.19 17.51
N LEU A 444 10.20 7.87 17.69
CA LEU A 444 9.38 7.20 18.69
C LEU A 444 10.22 6.80 19.89
N GLU A 445 9.64 6.99 21.06
CA GLU A 445 10.25 6.68 22.35
C GLU A 445 9.24 5.93 23.20
N SER A 446 9.67 4.82 23.80
CA SER A 446 8.85 4.08 24.74
C SER A 446 9.22 4.48 26.16
N PHE A 447 8.23 4.85 26.94
CA PHE A 447 8.37 5.28 28.33
C PHE A 447 7.68 4.26 29.23
N LYS A 448 8.44 3.69 30.16
CA LYS A 448 7.95 2.65 31.06
C LYS A 448 7.49 3.20 32.39
N ASN A 449 8.43 3.66 33.20
CA ASN A 449 8.17 4.16 34.54
C ASN A 449 8.67 5.60 34.70
N ILE A 450 8.10 6.28 35.70
CA ILE A 450 8.53 7.61 36.12
C ILE A 450 8.70 7.66 37.64
N ARG A 451 9.78 8.30 38.10
CA ARG A 451 10.02 8.61 39.51
C ARG A 451 10.19 10.11 39.71
N ALA A 452 9.31 10.69 40.51
CA ALA A 452 9.40 12.10 40.89
C ALA A 452 10.46 12.30 41.98
N ILE A 453 11.46 13.13 41.71
CA ILE A 453 12.51 13.53 42.63
C ILE A 453 12.20 14.94 43.10
N ARG A 454 11.91 15.07 44.39
CA ARG A 454 11.57 16.36 45.00
C ARG A 454 12.42 16.60 46.23
N PHE A 455 13.21 17.67 46.18
CA PHE A 455 13.94 18.18 47.34
C PHE A 455 13.23 19.39 47.96
N TYR A 456 13.45 19.64 49.25
CA TYR A 456 12.88 20.79 49.95
C TYR A 456 13.26 22.11 49.26
N ARG A 457 12.26 22.90 48.86
CA ARG A 457 12.38 24.19 48.12
C ARG A 457 13.05 24.12 46.74
N GLN A 458 13.12 22.95 46.10
CA GLN A 458 13.56 22.81 44.71
C GLN A 458 12.38 22.45 43.80
N GLN A 459 12.50 22.81 42.52
CA GLN A 459 11.57 22.32 41.50
C GLN A 459 11.71 20.79 41.39
N PRO A 460 10.60 20.05 41.17
CA PRO A 460 10.67 18.61 40.98
C PRO A 460 11.46 18.30 39.70
N ALA A 461 12.20 17.20 39.72
CA ALA A 461 12.79 16.59 38.55
C ALA A 461 12.19 15.19 38.38
N TYR A 462 12.11 14.69 37.16
CA TYR A 462 11.48 13.41 36.87
C TYR A 462 12.51 12.48 36.24
N ARG A 463 12.68 11.28 36.81
CA ARG A 463 13.47 10.21 36.18
C ARG A 463 12.54 9.28 35.43
N HIS A 464 12.79 9.13 34.15
CA HIS A 464 12.03 8.29 33.24
C HIS A 464 12.87 7.09 32.83
N GLU A 465 12.26 5.91 32.82
CA GLU A 465 12.81 4.74 32.13
C GLU A 465 12.34 4.80 30.68
N MET A 466 13.26 5.07 29.75
CA MET A 466 12.95 5.30 28.35
C MET A 466 13.88 4.53 27.42
N VAL A 467 13.35 4.07 26.28
CA VAL A 467 14.14 3.59 25.15
C VAL A 467 13.71 4.28 23.86
N VAL A 468 14.68 4.62 23.02
CA VAL A 468 14.44 5.12 21.67
C VAL A 468 14.16 3.95 20.73
N LEU A 469 13.03 3.99 20.04
CA LEU A 469 12.60 2.90 19.16
C LEU A 469 13.29 3.01 17.79
N ARG A 470 14.38 2.27 17.60
CA ARG A 470 15.15 2.23 16.36
C ARG A 470 15.33 0.81 15.86
N THR A 471 15.47 0.69 14.54
CA THR A 471 15.99 -0.52 13.92
C THR A 471 17.49 -0.36 13.65
N SER A 472 18.20 -1.47 13.50
CA SER A 472 19.61 -1.50 13.09
C SER A 472 19.82 -2.60 12.04
N GLN A 473 20.89 -2.52 11.25
CA GLN A 473 21.21 -3.58 10.28
C GLN A 473 21.50 -4.93 10.90
N SER A 474 22.10 -4.96 12.10
CA SER A 474 22.44 -6.20 12.77
C SER A 474 21.20 -6.82 13.39
N TYR A 475 20.98 -8.11 13.13
CA TYR A 475 20.04 -8.95 13.90
C TYR A 475 20.33 -8.92 15.40
N ARG A 476 21.59 -8.59 15.74
CA ARG A 476 21.96 -8.17 17.08
C ARG A 476 21.40 -6.78 17.27
N THR A 477 20.22 -6.72 17.88
CA THR A 477 19.94 -5.72 18.89
C THR A 477 21.13 -5.74 19.85
N ASP A 478 22.16 -4.93 19.60
CA ASP A 478 22.95 -4.44 20.72
C ASP A 478 21.91 -3.77 21.61
N GLU A 479 21.63 -4.41 22.73
CA GLU A 479 20.33 -4.42 23.38
C GLU A 479 19.94 -2.99 23.76
N MET A 480 19.00 -2.39 23.01
CA MET A 480 18.42 -1.09 23.35
C MET A 480 17.47 -1.31 24.52
N TYR A 481 18.06 -1.39 25.71
CA TYR A 481 17.32 -1.46 26.96
C TYR A 481 16.81 -0.09 27.38
N PHE A 482 15.80 -0.10 28.24
CA PHE A 482 15.36 1.11 28.92
C PHE A 482 16.52 1.72 29.72
N GLN A 483 16.70 3.02 29.55
CA GLN A 483 17.70 3.80 30.26
C GLN A 483 17.01 4.84 31.13
N GLU A 484 17.60 5.13 32.28
CA GLU A 484 17.14 6.21 33.13
C GLU A 484 17.60 7.56 32.58
N ILE A 485 16.65 8.41 32.22
CA ILE A 485 16.89 9.78 31.74
C ILE A 485 16.15 10.74 32.66
N GLN A 486 16.77 11.89 32.97
CA GLN A 486 16.17 12.92 33.81
C GLN A 486 15.61 14.06 32.95
N PHE A 487 14.32 14.36 33.13
CA PHE A 487 13.64 15.50 32.55
C PHE A 487 13.20 16.50 33.63
N ALA A 488 13.07 17.76 33.25
CA ALA A 488 12.50 18.80 34.12
C ALA A 488 10.97 18.73 34.13
N ASP A 489 10.38 18.43 32.98
CA ASP A 489 8.93 18.30 32.80
C ASP A 489 8.45 16.86 33.02
N LEU A 490 7.18 16.73 33.39
CA LEU A 490 6.50 15.44 33.53
C LEU A 490 6.13 14.91 32.13
N TRP A 491 6.69 13.77 31.75
CA TRP A 491 6.32 13.06 30.52
C TRP A 491 5.44 11.84 30.84
N ASP A 492 4.62 11.44 29.88
CA ASP A 492 3.73 10.28 30.05
C ASP A 492 4.54 8.98 30.21
N CYS A 493 3.98 8.03 30.96
CA CYS A 493 4.57 6.71 31.18
C CYS A 493 3.63 5.60 30.71
N GLN A 494 4.13 4.36 30.70
CA GLN A 494 3.46 3.20 30.09
C GLN A 494 2.90 3.50 28.69
N SER A 495 3.69 4.24 27.91
CA SER A 495 3.22 4.86 26.65
C SER A 495 4.31 4.91 25.60
N VAL A 496 3.91 4.94 24.33
CA VAL A 496 4.79 5.25 23.20
C VAL A 496 4.56 6.69 22.79
N LEU A 497 5.62 7.50 22.80
CA LEU A 497 5.57 8.92 22.53
C LEU A 497 6.24 9.23 21.18
N LEU A 498 5.57 10.05 20.38
CA LEU A 498 6.12 10.65 19.18
C LEU A 498 6.69 12.02 19.52
N VAL A 499 7.97 12.23 19.21
CA VAL A 499 8.70 13.47 19.49
C VAL A 499 9.26 14.09 18.23
N LYS A 500 9.40 15.43 18.26
CA LYS A 500 10.11 16.19 17.22
C LYS A 500 11.57 16.32 17.58
N ILE A 501 12.43 16.07 16.60
CA ILE A 501 13.88 16.16 16.77
C ILE A 501 14.50 17.07 15.72
N THR A 502 15.63 17.66 16.09
CA THR A 502 16.52 18.36 15.16
C THR A 502 17.87 17.66 15.19
N ARG A 503 18.42 17.38 14.01
CA ARG A 503 19.77 16.83 13.87
C ARG A 503 20.77 17.93 13.57
N GLN A 504 21.89 17.90 14.28
CA GLN A 504 23.02 18.78 14.03
C GLN A 504 24.28 17.94 13.90
N LEU A 505 25.14 18.34 12.96
CA LEU A 505 26.45 17.72 12.80
C LEU A 505 27.46 18.49 13.65
N ARG A 506 28.03 17.82 14.66
CA ARG A 506 29.08 18.37 15.53
C ARG A 506 30.28 17.42 15.51
N GLU A 507 31.45 17.95 15.13
CA GLU A 507 32.71 17.18 15.10
C GLU A 507 32.63 15.86 14.29
N GLY A 508 31.80 15.84 13.23
CA GLY A 508 31.59 14.65 12.39
C GLY A 508 30.61 13.62 12.96
N THR A 509 30.02 13.89 14.12
CA THR A 509 28.96 13.08 14.73
C THR A 509 27.62 13.81 14.65
N VAL A 510 26.54 13.06 14.39
CA VAL A 510 25.19 13.62 14.39
C VAL A 510 24.62 13.53 15.79
N THR A 511 24.25 14.67 16.34
CA THR A 511 23.55 14.78 17.62
C THR A 511 22.08 15.09 17.36
N GLU A 512 21.19 14.42 18.10
CA GLU A 512 19.75 14.67 18.07
C GLU A 512 19.33 15.47 19.30
N GLU A 513 18.65 16.59 19.06
CA GLU A 513 18.09 17.46 20.10
C GLU A 513 16.56 17.46 20.01
N LEU A 514 15.88 17.29 21.15
CA LEU A 514 14.41 17.38 21.22
C LEU A 514 13.98 18.83 21.02
N GLN A 515 12.94 19.04 20.20
CA GLN A 515 12.34 20.36 20.06
C GLN A 515 11.43 20.69 21.25
N ALA A 516 11.30 21.97 21.59
CA ALA A 516 10.49 22.44 22.72
C ALA A 516 8.96 22.22 22.59
N LYS A 517 8.48 21.63 21.49
CA LYS A 517 7.05 21.43 21.18
C LYS A 517 6.39 20.22 21.91
N GLY A 518 7.05 19.62 22.89
CA GLY A 518 6.50 18.48 23.64
C GLY A 518 6.43 17.18 22.82
N PHE A 519 5.50 16.30 23.18
CA PHE A 519 5.29 14.98 22.60
C PHE A 519 3.83 14.78 22.20
N LEU A 520 3.57 13.81 21.32
CA LEU A 520 2.24 13.25 21.08
C LEU A 520 2.21 11.82 21.62
N ASN A 521 1.32 11.54 22.57
CA ASN A 521 1.18 10.19 23.11
C ASN A 521 0.44 9.29 22.10
N LEU A 522 1.07 8.21 21.64
CA LEU A 522 0.46 7.29 20.69
C LEU A 522 -0.32 6.14 21.34
N SER A 523 -0.22 5.93 22.65
CA SER A 523 -1.07 4.97 23.37
C SER A 523 -2.50 5.52 23.52
N PRO A 524 -3.56 4.75 23.21
CA PRO A 524 -3.57 3.29 23.12
C PRO A 524 -3.45 2.75 21.69
N PHE A 525 -3.11 3.55 20.68
CA PHE A 525 -3.12 3.12 19.27
C PHE A 525 -1.81 2.48 18.80
N LEU A 526 -0.69 2.88 19.40
CA LEU A 526 0.60 2.24 19.25
C LEU A 526 1.20 2.03 20.63
N ILE A 527 1.52 0.78 20.97
CA ILE A 527 1.95 0.40 22.31
C ILE A 527 3.22 -0.43 22.27
N ASP A 528 4.07 -0.27 23.28
CA ASP A 528 5.14 -1.20 23.57
C ASP A 528 4.65 -2.15 24.64
N LYS A 529 4.47 -3.42 24.31
CA LYS A 529 3.98 -4.45 25.22
C LYS A 529 4.80 -4.50 26.51
N ASN A 530 6.10 -4.29 26.43
CA ASN A 530 7.02 -4.50 27.55
C ASN A 530 7.04 -3.36 28.59
N VAL A 531 6.36 -2.24 28.32
CA VAL A 531 6.14 -1.21 29.35
C VAL A 531 5.13 -1.65 30.42
N PHE A 532 4.28 -2.62 30.11
CA PHE A 532 3.26 -3.17 31.00
C PHE A 532 3.78 -4.33 31.86
N PHE A 533 5.05 -4.74 31.70
CA PHE A 533 5.65 -5.85 32.43
C PHE A 533 6.59 -5.33 33.53
N LYS A 534 6.56 -5.93 34.72
CA LYS A 534 7.47 -5.57 35.84
C LYS A 534 8.91 -6.11 35.70
N SER A 535 9.37 -6.49 34.50
CA SER A 535 10.73 -6.99 34.26
C SER A 535 11.69 -5.87 33.88
N ASP A 536 12.88 -5.85 34.50
CA ASP A 536 13.85 -4.74 34.31
C ASP A 536 14.72 -4.89 33.04
N ASN A 537 14.75 -6.07 32.40
CA ASN A 537 15.59 -6.36 31.22
C ASN A 537 14.76 -6.58 29.94
N ALA A 538 13.77 -5.74 29.68
CA ALA A 538 12.95 -5.88 28.48
C ALA A 538 13.48 -5.02 27.32
N VAL A 539 13.66 -5.65 26.16
CA VAL A 539 13.79 -4.96 24.87
C VAL A 539 12.39 -4.52 24.44
N PHE A 540 12.21 -3.35 23.84
CA PHE A 540 10.88 -2.91 23.39
C PHE A 540 10.21 -3.94 22.46
N ASP A 541 8.88 -4.05 22.53
CA ASP A 541 8.09 -4.97 21.73
C ASP A 541 6.82 -4.27 21.23
N LEU A 542 6.87 -3.76 20.01
CA LEU A 542 5.90 -2.77 19.50
C LEU A 542 4.71 -3.41 18.78
N TYR A 543 3.51 -2.93 19.12
CA TYR A 543 2.24 -3.36 18.57
C TYR A 543 1.37 -2.17 18.13
N SER A 544 0.73 -2.27 16.96
CA SER A 544 -0.28 -1.33 16.47
C SER A 544 -1.69 -1.82 16.79
N PHE A 545 -2.61 -0.88 17.01
CA PHE A 545 -4.00 -1.16 17.28
C PHE A 545 -4.68 -1.80 16.06
N HIS A 546 -5.46 -2.85 16.32
CA HIS A 546 -6.20 -3.57 15.29
C HIS A 546 -7.71 -3.38 15.46
N SER A 547 -8.27 -3.59 16.65
CA SER A 547 -9.71 -3.40 16.90
C SER A 547 -10.03 -3.32 18.40
N GLY A 548 -11.19 -2.77 18.74
CA GLY A 548 -11.71 -2.64 20.10
C GLY A 548 -13.11 -3.25 20.19
N GLU A 549 -13.17 -4.58 20.14
CA GLU A 549 -14.41 -5.36 20.26
C GLU A 549 -14.99 -5.24 21.68
N SER A 550 -16.26 -5.58 21.86
CA SER A 550 -17.05 -5.29 23.09
C SER A 550 -16.49 -5.86 24.40
N ASP A 551 -15.52 -6.78 24.37
CA ASP A 551 -14.88 -7.38 25.53
C ASP A 551 -13.34 -7.39 25.48
N ARG A 552 -12.71 -6.89 24.41
CA ARG A 552 -11.26 -7.01 24.22
C ARG A 552 -10.67 -5.99 23.24
N LEU A 553 -9.46 -5.54 23.54
CA LEU A 553 -8.61 -4.83 22.57
C LEU A 553 -7.71 -5.82 21.84
N ARG A 554 -7.55 -5.61 20.55
CA ARG A 554 -6.69 -6.41 19.68
C ARG A 554 -5.61 -5.55 19.10
N PHE A 555 -4.40 -6.10 19.10
CA PHE A 555 -3.23 -5.44 18.58
C PHE A 555 -2.42 -6.38 17.69
N LYS A 556 -1.77 -5.80 16.68
CA LYS A 556 -0.94 -6.51 15.72
C LYS A 556 0.52 -6.14 15.94
N HIS A 557 1.40 -7.13 15.90
CA HIS A 557 2.82 -6.88 16.08
C HIS A 557 3.38 -6.11 14.88
N VAL A 558 4.16 -5.04 15.12
CA VAL A 558 4.72 -4.18 14.05
C VAL A 558 5.79 -4.90 13.22
N ALA A 559 6.79 -5.51 13.87
CA ALA A 559 7.86 -6.24 13.15
C ALA A 559 7.45 -7.63 12.63
N ARG A 560 6.49 -8.30 13.25
CA ARG A 560 6.04 -9.66 12.92
C ARG A 560 4.51 -9.72 12.75
N PRO A 561 3.97 -9.03 11.74
CA PRO A 561 2.53 -8.90 11.53
C PRO A 561 1.77 -10.23 11.37
N GLU A 562 2.48 -11.29 11.01
CA GLU A 562 2.02 -12.67 10.87
C GLU A 562 1.88 -13.43 12.20
N ASP A 563 2.51 -12.94 13.27
CA ASP A 563 2.41 -13.55 14.60
C ASP A 563 0.98 -13.45 15.15
N THR A 564 0.68 -14.29 16.14
CA THR A 564 -0.59 -14.15 16.88
C THR A 564 -0.65 -12.77 17.52
N GLY A 565 -1.74 -12.05 17.28
CA GLY A 565 -1.95 -10.71 17.83
C GLY A 565 -1.96 -10.70 19.36
N LEU A 566 -1.74 -9.53 19.94
CA LEU A 566 -1.89 -9.31 21.37
C LEU A 566 -3.36 -9.01 21.67
N PHE A 567 -3.90 -9.70 22.68
CA PHE A 567 -5.27 -9.54 23.15
C PHE A 567 -5.24 -8.99 24.57
N VAL A 568 -5.99 -7.91 24.80
CA VAL A 568 -6.13 -7.29 26.13
C VAL A 568 -7.61 -7.32 26.52
N GLY A 569 -7.95 -8.26 27.40
CA GLY A 569 -9.29 -8.44 27.93
C GLY A 569 -9.61 -7.59 29.17
N PRO A 570 -10.75 -7.84 29.84
CA PRO A 570 -11.22 -7.06 30.99
C PRO A 570 -10.42 -7.31 32.26
N VAL A 571 -9.72 -8.45 32.34
CA VAL A 571 -8.85 -8.88 33.44
C VAL A 571 -7.59 -9.45 32.80
N ASP A 572 -6.45 -9.31 33.47
CA ASP A 572 -5.23 -9.96 33.02
C ASP A 572 -5.37 -11.47 33.19
N GLU A 573 -5.33 -12.22 32.09
CA GLU A 573 -5.61 -13.68 32.08
C GLU A 573 -4.57 -14.49 32.87
N GLU A 574 -3.37 -13.95 33.07
CA GLU A 574 -2.28 -14.57 33.82
C GLU A 574 -2.04 -13.87 35.16
N LEU A 575 -2.79 -14.24 36.21
CA LEU A 575 -2.63 -13.77 37.60
C LEU A 575 -1.19 -13.85 38.17
N TRP A 576 -0.33 -14.68 37.57
CA TRP A 576 1.07 -14.89 37.98
C TRP A 576 2.08 -14.21 37.05
N ALA A 577 1.66 -13.78 35.86
CA ALA A 577 2.50 -12.97 35.01
C ALA A 577 2.47 -11.55 35.57
N LYS A 578 3.65 -10.96 35.77
CA LYS A 578 3.81 -9.60 36.29
C LYS A 578 3.41 -8.55 35.22
N GLN A 579 2.22 -8.69 34.64
CA GLN A 579 1.64 -7.87 33.58
C GLN A 579 0.56 -6.96 34.18
N ASP A 580 0.52 -5.71 33.77
CA ASP A 580 -0.48 -4.73 34.19
C ASP A 580 -0.88 -3.86 33.01
N PHE A 581 -1.98 -4.22 32.35
CA PHE A 581 -2.58 -3.42 31.27
C PHE A 581 -3.61 -2.41 31.79
N GLY A 582 -3.71 -2.16 33.10
CA GLY A 582 -4.73 -1.30 33.71
C GLY A 582 -4.75 0.11 33.10
N VAL A 583 -3.58 0.72 32.96
CA VAL A 583 -3.44 2.06 32.34
C VAL A 583 -3.87 2.07 30.88
N LEU A 584 -3.56 1.02 30.12
CA LEU A 584 -4.00 0.90 28.73
C LEU A 584 -5.53 0.83 28.61
N ARG A 585 -6.17 0.03 29.48
CA ARG A 585 -7.64 -0.07 29.52
C ARG A 585 -8.28 1.26 29.90
N GLU A 586 -7.71 1.96 30.88
CA GLU A 586 -8.20 3.27 31.32
C GLU A 586 -8.06 4.34 30.22
N GLN A 587 -6.92 4.40 29.53
CA GLN A 587 -6.70 5.29 28.39
C GLN A 587 -7.74 5.07 27.29
N PHE A 588 -8.00 3.81 26.93
CA PHE A 588 -8.98 3.46 25.90
C PHE A 588 -10.42 3.75 26.35
N GLN A 589 -10.77 3.41 27.59
CA GLN A 589 -12.11 3.65 28.14
C GLN A 589 -12.39 5.15 28.30
N SER A 590 -11.38 5.95 28.62
CA SER A 590 -11.49 7.41 28.69
C SER A 590 -11.86 8.00 27.33
N LEU A 591 -11.20 7.55 26.25
CA LEU A 591 -11.53 7.96 24.89
C LEU A 591 -12.98 7.61 24.52
N ARG A 592 -13.43 6.37 24.80
CA ARG A 592 -14.82 5.96 24.53
C ARG A 592 -15.83 6.82 25.28
N THR A 593 -15.52 7.16 26.52
CA THR A 593 -16.37 8.01 27.37
C THR A 593 -16.48 9.42 26.81
N LEU A 594 -15.38 10.00 26.32
CA LEU A 594 -15.37 11.32 25.66
C LEU A 594 -16.21 11.33 24.37
N LEU A 595 -16.35 10.17 23.72
CA LEU A 595 -17.21 9.99 22.55
C LEU A 595 -18.65 9.60 22.91
N GLY A 596 -19.01 9.47 24.19
CA GLY A 596 -20.36 9.03 24.60
C GLY A 596 -20.67 7.57 24.22
N LEU A 597 -19.65 6.75 24.02
CA LEU A 597 -19.77 5.34 23.64
C LEU A 597 -19.87 4.43 24.89
N PRO A 598 -20.56 3.28 24.80
CA PRO A 598 -20.68 2.36 25.92
C PRO A 598 -19.33 1.81 26.37
N GLN A 599 -19.24 1.47 27.66
CA GLN A 599 -18.06 0.81 28.23
C GLN A 599 -17.84 -0.56 27.59
N VAL A 600 -16.58 -0.88 27.34
CA VAL A 600 -16.15 -2.13 26.69
C VAL A 600 -15.26 -2.97 27.62
N LEU A 601 -14.58 -2.34 28.57
CA LEU A 601 -13.76 -3.00 29.57
C LEU A 601 -14.13 -2.45 30.95
N PRO A 602 -14.42 -3.30 31.96
CA PRO A 602 -14.57 -2.84 33.32
C PRO A 602 -13.22 -2.26 33.77
N THR A 603 -13.23 -1.02 34.25
CA THR A 603 -12.11 -0.48 35.02
C THR A 603 -11.94 -1.37 36.24
N THR A 604 -10.70 -1.77 36.52
CA THR A 604 -10.33 -2.64 37.65
C THR A 604 -11.13 -2.24 38.88
N ALA A 605 -12.02 -3.13 39.33
CA ALA A 605 -12.54 -3.05 40.67
C ALA A 605 -11.31 -3.02 41.58
N THR A 606 -11.16 -1.93 42.33
CA THR A 606 -10.46 -2.00 43.60
C THR A 606 -11.03 -3.22 44.31
N THR A 607 -10.23 -4.26 44.46
CA THR A 607 -10.55 -5.35 45.37
C THR A 607 -10.61 -4.73 46.75
N ASN A 608 -11.78 -4.21 47.12
CA ASN A 608 -12.14 -3.96 48.50
C ASN A 608 -12.17 -5.34 49.16
N THR A 609 -11.02 -5.78 49.66
CA THR A 609 -10.89 -6.93 50.54
C THR A 609 -11.47 -6.59 51.91
N ASN A 610 -12.75 -6.26 52.00
CA ASN A 610 -13.39 -5.95 53.29
C ASN A 610 -14.90 -6.21 53.38
N ASP A 611 -15.52 -6.87 52.41
CA ASP A 611 -16.87 -7.41 52.63
C ASP A 611 -16.75 -8.85 53.13
N LEU A 612 -16.56 -8.98 54.45
CA LEU A 612 -16.86 -10.22 55.16
C LEU A 612 -18.36 -10.51 54.98
N ASP A 613 -18.68 -11.65 54.39
CA ASP A 613 -20.05 -12.13 54.28
C ASP A 613 -20.64 -12.31 55.71
N PRO A 614 -21.71 -11.58 56.07
CA PRO A 614 -22.36 -11.72 57.38
C PRO A 614 -22.86 -13.15 57.65
N SER A 615 -22.97 -13.99 56.61
CA SER A 615 -23.38 -15.39 56.74
C SER A 615 -22.27 -16.29 57.32
N GLU A 616 -20.98 -15.93 57.20
CA GLU A 616 -19.87 -16.72 57.74
C GLU A 616 -19.73 -16.63 59.27
N LEU A 617 -20.14 -15.50 59.87
CA LEU A 617 -20.16 -15.32 61.33
C LEU A 617 -21.27 -16.13 62.03
N SER A 618 -22.23 -16.67 61.29
CA SER A 618 -23.32 -17.50 61.85
C SER A 618 -22.96 -18.99 61.97
N ARG A 619 -21.75 -19.38 61.56
CA ARG A 619 -21.24 -20.76 61.61
C ARG A 619 -20.08 -20.96 62.59
N ILE A 620 -19.72 -19.94 63.36
CA ILE A 620 -18.85 -20.00 64.54
C ILE A 620 -19.75 -19.83 65.76
#